data_AF-A0AAD3R4Y0-F1
#
_entry.id   AF-A0AAD3R4Y0-F1
#
_cell.length_a   1.000
_cell.length_b   1.000
_cell.length_c   1.000
_cell.angle_alpha   90.00
_cell.angle_beta   90.00
_cell.angle_gamma   90.00
#
_symmetry.space_group_name_H-M   'P 1'
#
loop_
_entity.id
_entity.type
_entity.pdbx_description
1 polymer ?
#
loop_
_entity_poly.entity_id
_entity_poly.type
_entity_poly.pdbx_seq_one_letter_code
_entity_poly.pdbx_strand_id
1 'polypeptide(L)'
;TTDIYKVYLSSLFLAYLFQFQNPTLLSSPLLSLLIGSVLARYFQQKMKMGPLVARVMKLFLHFHLVFTTGITFSYLVKKLIPVSEDDFILKFLEVKFGLNRTTDFVTNFLLCQESFQRPGQDLFLRLTQASVLPFYFLVLTVCLLSTLQTIYRRLSGQPMKTNLRLEDGRVGEQPEVIYHVFHTLLFGGLTLLFDGMKYLWTPYVCMFTAFGVCSPDLWMTVFKWLKLKSIHPVVLSLILSTAVPTIIGFSLWREYCPRVLVELSDLQDFYDPDTVELISWIG
;
A
#
# COMPACT_ATOMS: atom_id res chain seq x y z
N THR A 1 10.37 -13.62 15.90
CA THR A 1 9.05 -12.91 15.89
C THR A 1 8.80 -12.12 17.14
N THR A 2 9.21 -12.59 18.32
CA THR A 2 9.20 -11.83 19.59
C THR A 2 9.98 -10.51 19.51
N ASP A 3 11.05 -10.47 18.71
CA ASP A 3 11.89 -9.28 18.57
C ASP A 3 11.19 -8.15 17.81
N ILE A 4 10.33 -8.49 16.83
CA ILE A 4 9.58 -7.52 16.03
C ILE A 4 8.58 -6.75 16.92
N TYR A 5 7.84 -7.45 17.79
CA TYR A 5 6.92 -6.79 18.73
C TYR A 5 7.65 -5.87 19.71
N LYS A 6 8.83 -6.29 20.19
CA LYS A 6 9.66 -5.46 21.05
C LYS A 6 10.14 -4.20 20.33
N VAL A 7 10.55 -4.32 19.07
CA VAL A 7 10.95 -3.17 18.24
C VAL A 7 9.78 -2.22 18.06
N TYR A 8 8.59 -2.72 17.69
CA TYR A 8 7.41 -1.86 17.56
C TYR A 8 7.03 -1.18 18.88
N LEU A 9 6.99 -1.93 19.99
CA LEU A 9 6.67 -1.37 21.30
C LEU A 9 7.69 -0.32 21.75
N SER A 10 8.98 -0.58 21.51
CA SER A 10 10.07 0.38 21.77
C SER A 10 9.93 1.64 20.92
N SER A 11 9.64 1.50 19.62
CA SER A 11 9.42 2.65 18.73
C SER A 11 8.21 3.49 19.15
N LEU A 12 7.14 2.84 19.61
CA LEU A 12 5.92 3.50 20.06
C LEU A 12 6.14 4.24 21.38
N PHE A 13 6.92 3.63 22.29
CA PHE A 13 7.36 4.27 23.52
C PHE A 13 8.24 5.48 23.25
N LEU A 14 9.17 5.37 22.31
CA LEU A 14 10.05 6.46 21.89
C LEU A 14 9.27 7.60 21.23
N ALA A 15 8.28 7.27 20.38
CA ALA A 15 7.35 8.25 19.82
C ALA A 15 6.50 8.94 20.90
N TYR A 16 6.07 8.20 21.93
CA TYR A 16 5.35 8.75 23.07
C TYR A 16 6.21 9.75 23.88
N LEU A 17 7.49 9.44 24.09
CA LEU A 17 8.42 10.39 24.72
C LEU A 17 8.64 11.63 23.86
N PHE A 18 8.85 11.47 22.55
CA PHE A 18 9.08 12.59 21.63
C PHE A 18 7.85 13.47 21.42
N GLN A 19 6.64 12.91 21.51
CA GLN A 19 5.40 13.68 21.46
C GLN A 19 4.98 14.21 22.84
N PHE A 20 5.94 14.45 23.75
CA PHE A 20 5.69 15.05 25.08
C PHE A 20 4.58 14.34 25.87
N GLN A 21 4.59 13.00 25.86
CA GLN A 21 3.63 12.17 26.61
C GLN A 21 2.18 12.37 26.16
N ASN A 22 1.94 12.59 24.86
CA ASN A 22 0.60 12.75 24.32
C ASN A 22 -0.27 11.51 24.62
N PRO A 23 -1.38 11.65 25.38
CA PRO A 23 -2.24 10.52 25.77
C PRO A 23 -2.95 9.85 24.58
N THR A 24 -3.03 10.52 23.42
CA THR A 24 -3.66 9.97 22.21
C THR A 24 -2.92 8.72 21.71
N LEU A 25 -1.59 8.66 21.86
CA LEU A 25 -0.77 7.51 21.48
C LEU A 25 -1.08 6.24 22.31
N LEU A 26 -1.45 6.41 23.58
CA LEU A 26 -1.88 5.31 24.45
C LEU A 26 -3.23 4.72 24.01
N SER A 27 -4.10 5.56 23.45
CA SER A 27 -5.38 5.13 22.87
C SER A 27 -5.28 4.67 21.41
N SER A 28 -4.07 4.67 20.84
CA SER A 28 -3.89 4.41 19.42
C SER A 28 -4.35 2.99 19.02
N PRO A 29 -5.00 2.83 17.85
CA PRO A 29 -5.37 1.51 17.34
C PRO A 29 -4.16 0.58 17.17
N LEU A 30 -2.99 1.14 16.85
CA LEU A 30 -1.76 0.37 16.65
C LEU A 30 -1.29 -0.28 17.94
N LEU A 31 -1.21 0.47 19.05
CA LEU A 31 -0.85 -0.09 20.35
C LEU A 31 -1.86 -1.15 20.81
N SER A 32 -3.14 -0.87 20.59
CA SER A 32 -4.25 -1.77 20.94
C SER A 32 -4.17 -3.10 20.19
N LEU A 33 -3.89 -3.07 18.88
CA LEU A 33 -3.70 -4.26 18.06
C LEU A 33 -2.40 -5.02 18.42
N LEU A 34 -1.32 -4.31 18.78
CA LEU A 34 -0.09 -4.94 19.25
C LEU A 34 -0.35 -5.75 20.53
N ILE A 35 -1.01 -5.16 21.52
CA ILE A 35 -1.36 -5.85 22.78
C ILE A 35 -2.29 -7.04 22.50
N GLY A 36 -3.32 -6.84 21.69
CA GLY A 36 -4.24 -7.92 21.29
C GLY A 36 -3.52 -9.07 20.59
N SER A 37 -2.53 -8.77 19.73
CA SER A 37 -1.73 -9.79 19.04
C SER A 37 -0.79 -10.58 19.95
N VAL A 38 -0.21 -9.94 20.98
CA VAL A 38 0.61 -10.63 21.99
C VAL A 38 -0.26 -11.56 22.82
N LEU A 39 -1.44 -11.08 23.23
CA LEU A 39 -2.40 -11.86 24.01
C LEU A 39 -2.95 -13.04 23.19
N ALA A 40 -3.27 -12.84 21.92
CA ALA A 40 -3.73 -13.90 21.03
C ALA A 40 -2.69 -14.99 20.80
N ARG A 41 -1.40 -14.62 20.72
CA ARG A 41 -0.31 -15.59 20.65
C ARG A 41 -0.12 -16.36 21.94
N TYR A 42 -0.36 -15.73 23.09
CA TYR A 42 -0.31 -16.39 24.38
C TYR A 42 -1.36 -17.50 24.46
N PHE A 43 -2.60 -17.22 24.05
CA PHE A 43 -3.70 -18.18 24.07
C PHE A 43 -3.63 -19.25 22.95
N GLN A 44 -3.27 -18.87 21.73
CA GLN A 44 -3.23 -19.80 20.60
C GLN A 44 -1.82 -20.27 20.28
N GLN A 45 -1.37 -21.26 21.05
CA GLN A 45 -0.12 -21.97 20.78
C GLN A 45 -0.34 -23.09 19.74
N LYS A 46 0.68 -23.41 18.93
CA LYS A 46 0.68 -24.52 17.94
C LYS A 46 -0.36 -24.39 16.80
N MET A 47 -0.44 -23.20 16.20
CA MET A 47 -1.28 -22.88 15.02
C MET A 47 -1.04 -23.76 13.77
N LYS A 48 0.11 -24.46 13.69
CA LYS A 48 0.51 -25.23 12.49
C LYS A 48 0.01 -26.69 12.47
N MET A 49 -0.66 -27.16 13.53
CA MET A 49 -1.11 -28.55 13.66
C MET A 49 -2.57 -28.73 13.21
N GLY A 50 -2.83 -29.75 12.38
CA GLY A 50 -4.18 -30.19 11.99
C GLY A 50 -4.50 -30.11 10.49
N PRO A 51 -5.69 -30.59 10.08
CA PRO A 51 -6.16 -30.51 8.69
C PRO A 51 -6.35 -29.05 8.23
N LEU A 52 -6.44 -28.85 6.91
CA LEU A 52 -6.61 -27.54 6.26
C LEU A 52 -7.69 -26.68 6.94
N VAL A 53 -8.90 -27.23 7.10
CA VAL A 53 -10.05 -26.53 7.71
C VAL A 53 -9.78 -26.12 9.16
N ALA A 54 -9.14 -26.99 9.95
CA ALA A 54 -8.79 -26.66 11.32
C ALA A 54 -7.74 -25.53 11.40
N ARG A 55 -6.80 -25.47 10.45
CA ARG A 55 -5.83 -24.37 10.37
C ARG A 55 -6.47 -23.05 9.96
N VAL A 56 -7.41 -23.08 9.01
CA VAL A 56 -8.22 -21.92 8.62
C VAL A 56 -9.04 -21.41 9.80
N MET A 57 -9.74 -22.30 10.50
CA MET A 57 -10.57 -21.94 11.64
C MET A 57 -9.74 -21.34 12.79
N LYS A 58 -8.57 -21.92 13.09
CA LYS A 58 -7.63 -21.35 14.08
C LYS A 58 -7.16 -19.95 13.70
N LEU A 59 -6.91 -19.71 12.40
CA LEU A 59 -6.51 -18.40 11.89
C LEU A 59 -7.65 -17.38 12.00
N PHE A 60 -8.88 -17.74 11.65
CA PHE A 60 -10.04 -16.87 11.88
C PHE A 60 -10.23 -16.55 13.36
N LEU A 61 -10.11 -17.55 14.24
CA LEU A 61 -10.20 -17.34 15.68
C LEU A 61 -9.07 -16.45 16.21
N HIS A 62 -7.87 -16.53 15.61
CA HIS A 62 -6.77 -15.62 15.92
C HIS A 62 -7.13 -14.18 15.61
N PHE A 63 -7.56 -13.91 14.38
CA PHE A 63 -7.96 -12.57 13.99
C PHE A 63 -9.10 -12.04 14.86
N HIS A 64 -10.14 -12.85 15.08
CA HIS A 64 -11.25 -12.48 15.94
C HIS A 64 -10.77 -12.11 17.35
N LEU A 65 -9.87 -12.89 17.95
CA LEU A 65 -9.35 -12.64 19.28
C LEU A 65 -8.46 -11.38 19.31
N VAL A 66 -7.60 -11.16 18.30
CA VAL A 66 -6.78 -9.93 18.19
C VAL A 66 -7.65 -8.68 18.10
N PHE A 67 -8.68 -8.69 17.25
CA PHE A 67 -9.55 -7.53 17.07
C PHE A 67 -10.42 -7.26 18.30
N THR A 68 -11.05 -8.28 18.87
CA THR A 68 -11.90 -8.12 20.06
C THR A 68 -11.10 -7.63 21.26
N THR A 69 -9.92 -8.20 21.51
CA THR A 69 -9.03 -7.76 22.61
C THR A 69 -8.48 -6.36 22.37
N GLY A 70 -8.09 -6.03 21.13
CA GLY A 70 -7.65 -4.69 20.75
C GLY A 70 -8.73 -3.64 20.98
N ILE A 71 -9.95 -3.87 20.47
CA ILE A 71 -11.09 -2.95 20.66
C ILE A 71 -11.43 -2.78 22.15
N THR A 72 -11.45 -3.89 22.91
CA THR A 72 -11.73 -3.83 24.35
C THR A 72 -10.66 -3.01 25.08
N PHE A 73 -9.39 -3.18 24.74
CA PHE A 73 -8.30 -2.38 25.28
C PHE A 73 -8.44 -0.90 24.93
N SER A 74 -8.70 -0.56 23.66
CA SER A 74 -8.93 0.84 23.25
C SER A 74 -10.08 1.48 24.02
N TYR A 75 -11.19 0.74 24.22
CA TYR A 75 -12.34 1.23 24.98
C TYR A 75 -12.01 1.45 26.46
N LEU A 76 -11.27 0.54 27.09
CA LEU A 76 -10.82 0.69 28.48
C LEU A 76 -9.90 1.89 28.67
N VAL A 77 -8.95 2.10 27.76
CA VAL A 77 -8.04 3.26 27.82
C VAL A 77 -8.82 4.57 27.66
N LYS A 78 -9.76 4.65 26.70
CA LYS A 78 -10.64 5.81 26.51
C LYS A 78 -11.55 6.09 27.72
N LYS A 79 -11.90 5.07 28.52
CA LYS A 79 -12.68 5.24 29.75
C LYS A 79 -11.83 5.73 30.93
N LEU A 80 -10.56 5.34 30.99
CA LEU A 80 -9.64 5.68 32.08
C LEU A 80 -8.95 7.03 31.87
N ILE A 81 -8.73 7.42 30.62
CA ILE A 81 -8.12 8.70 30.24
C ILE A 81 -9.19 9.48 29.47
N PRO A 82 -9.64 10.66 29.95
CA PRO A 82 -10.55 11.52 29.20
C PRO A 82 -9.80 12.14 28.01
N VAL A 83 -9.55 11.33 26.99
CA VAL A 83 -8.99 11.77 25.72
C VAL A 83 -10.11 12.50 24.96
N SER A 84 -9.88 13.77 24.65
CA SER A 84 -10.81 14.60 23.88
C SER A 84 -11.04 14.00 22.49
N GLU A 85 -12.29 14.10 22.04
CA GLU A 85 -12.95 13.63 20.80
C GLU A 85 -12.12 13.29 19.53
N ASP A 86 -11.21 12.31 19.59
CA ASP A 86 -10.53 11.77 18.40
C ASP A 86 -11.38 10.80 17.54
N ASP A 87 -12.67 10.61 17.88
CA ASP A 87 -13.61 9.78 17.09
C ASP A 87 -14.03 10.44 15.77
N PHE A 88 -13.46 11.61 15.43
CA PHE A 88 -13.75 12.33 14.21
C PHE A 88 -13.57 11.47 12.95
N ILE A 89 -12.47 10.71 12.84
CA ILE A 89 -12.23 9.85 11.65
C ILE A 89 -13.30 8.75 11.56
N LEU A 90 -13.66 8.12 12.69
CA LEU A 90 -14.68 7.07 12.71
C LEU A 90 -16.07 7.62 12.39
N LYS A 91 -16.47 8.75 13.01
CA LYS A 91 -17.71 9.47 12.69
C LYS A 91 -17.75 9.88 11.22
N PHE A 92 -16.66 10.41 10.69
CA PHE A 92 -16.56 10.77 9.28
C PHE A 92 -16.69 9.55 8.36
N LEU A 93 -16.06 8.42 8.67
CA LEU A 93 -16.21 7.17 7.91
C LEU A 93 -17.65 6.63 8.01
N GLU A 94 -18.27 6.64 9.18
CA GLU A 94 -19.67 6.22 9.36
C GLU A 94 -20.62 7.04 8.47
N VAL A 95 -20.45 8.36 8.43
CA VAL A 95 -21.28 9.24 7.59
C VAL A 95 -20.97 9.01 6.11
N LYS A 96 -19.68 8.88 5.75
CA LYS A 96 -19.26 8.62 4.36
C LYS A 96 -19.81 7.31 3.81
N PHE A 97 -19.89 6.26 4.63
CA PHE A 97 -20.46 4.97 4.25
C PHE A 97 -21.99 4.90 4.45
N GLY A 98 -22.61 5.96 4.97
CA GLY A 98 -24.06 6.03 5.21
C GLY A 98 -24.54 5.17 6.38
N LEU A 99 -23.64 4.75 7.29
CA LEU A 99 -23.94 3.98 8.50
C LEU A 99 -24.59 4.84 9.58
N ASN A 100 -24.32 6.14 9.56
CA ASN A 100 -24.85 7.11 10.50
C ASN A 100 -25.16 8.44 9.78
N ARG A 101 -26.20 9.16 10.20
CA ARG A 101 -26.47 10.51 9.72
C ARG A 101 -26.19 11.48 10.85
N THR A 102 -25.06 12.19 10.77
CA THR A 102 -24.74 13.28 11.71
C THR A 102 -25.06 14.63 11.08
N THR A 103 -25.50 15.58 11.90
CA THR A 103 -25.71 16.99 11.50
C THR A 103 -24.50 17.86 11.78
N ASP A 104 -23.34 17.26 12.08
CA ASP A 104 -22.13 18.00 12.38
C ASP A 104 -21.64 18.76 11.13
N PHE A 105 -21.48 20.07 11.28
CA PHE A 105 -21.07 20.95 10.19
C PHE A 105 -19.69 20.57 9.66
N VAL A 106 -18.74 20.25 10.55
CA VAL A 106 -17.35 19.94 10.17
C VAL A 106 -17.30 18.66 9.35
N THR A 107 -17.98 17.61 9.80
CA THR A 107 -18.09 16.34 9.06
C THR A 107 -18.72 16.53 7.68
N ASN A 108 -19.83 17.29 7.59
CA ASN A 108 -20.51 17.56 6.32
C ASN A 108 -19.66 18.43 5.38
N PHE A 109 -18.93 19.41 5.91
CA PHE A 109 -18.00 20.23 5.14
C PHE A 109 -16.88 19.38 4.51
N LEU A 110 -16.28 18.44 5.27
CA LEU A 110 -15.24 17.55 4.74
C LEU A 110 -15.76 16.60 3.66
N LEU A 111 -17.01 16.14 3.74
CA LEU A 111 -17.59 15.29 2.70
C LEU A 111 -17.75 16.04 1.37
N CYS A 112 -17.94 17.35 1.41
CA CYS A 112 -18.00 18.21 0.23
C CYS A 112 -16.62 18.50 -0.37
N GLN A 113 -15.53 18.30 0.38
CA GLN A 113 -14.19 18.57 -0.11
C GLN A 113 -13.77 17.51 -1.15
N GLU A 114 -13.25 17.98 -2.29
CA GLU A 114 -12.88 17.14 -3.45
C GLU A 114 -11.95 15.99 -3.07
N SER A 115 -10.93 16.24 -2.25
CA SER A 115 -9.98 15.21 -1.77
C SER A 115 -10.63 14.03 -1.04
N PHE A 116 -11.81 14.25 -0.44
CA PHE A 116 -12.54 13.22 0.29
C PHE A 116 -13.69 12.62 -0.53
N GLN A 117 -13.93 13.09 -1.75
CA GLN A 117 -14.90 12.49 -2.66
C GLN A 117 -14.30 11.26 -3.35
N ARG A 118 -15.11 10.56 -4.15
CA ARG A 118 -14.60 9.47 -4.99
C ARG A 118 -13.79 10.06 -6.15
N PRO A 119 -12.72 9.39 -6.58
CA PRO A 119 -11.90 9.88 -7.67
C PRO A 119 -12.69 9.97 -8.98
N GLY A 120 -12.36 10.98 -9.78
CA GLY A 120 -12.89 11.14 -11.13
C GLY A 120 -12.41 10.02 -12.07
N GLN A 121 -13.20 9.75 -13.11
CA GLN A 121 -12.82 8.76 -14.15
C GLN A 121 -11.63 9.22 -15.01
N ASP A 122 -11.35 10.52 -15.03
CA ASP A 122 -10.24 11.13 -15.74
C ASP A 122 -8.87 10.60 -15.27
N LEU A 123 -8.72 10.33 -13.97
CA LEU A 123 -7.51 9.74 -13.40
C LEU A 123 -7.21 8.38 -14.04
N PHE A 124 -8.21 7.50 -14.07
CA PHE A 124 -8.08 6.16 -14.65
C PHE A 124 -7.89 6.22 -16.17
N LEU A 125 -8.55 7.15 -16.85
CA LEU A 125 -8.40 7.34 -18.30
C LEU A 125 -6.98 7.78 -18.66
N ARG A 126 -6.43 8.76 -17.95
CA ARG A 126 -5.04 9.23 -18.14
C ARG A 126 -4.02 8.12 -17.86
N LEU A 127 -4.19 7.36 -16.78
CA LEU A 127 -3.33 6.22 -16.45
C LEU A 127 -3.43 5.08 -17.48
N THR A 128 -4.60 4.88 -18.08
CA THR A 128 -4.81 3.90 -19.14
C THR A 128 -4.18 4.35 -20.45
N GLN A 129 -4.31 5.64 -20.81
CA GLN A 129 -3.69 6.23 -21.99
C GLN A 129 -2.16 6.15 -21.91
N ALA A 130 -1.59 6.39 -20.74
CA ALA A 130 -0.15 6.21 -20.49
C ALA A 130 0.29 4.73 -20.44
N SER A 131 -0.61 3.77 -20.67
CA SER A 131 -0.41 2.31 -20.57
C SER A 131 -0.02 1.78 -19.18
N VAL A 132 0.14 2.65 -18.16
CA VAL A 132 0.55 2.24 -16.82
C VAL A 132 -0.51 1.37 -16.15
N LEU A 133 -1.80 1.75 -16.25
CA LEU A 133 -2.89 1.04 -15.60
C LEU A 133 -3.04 -0.44 -16.05
N PRO A 134 -3.03 -0.78 -17.35
CA PRO A 134 -3.15 -2.18 -17.77
C PRO A 134 -1.94 -3.02 -17.34
N PHE A 135 -0.71 -2.51 -17.43
CA PHE A 135 0.47 -3.22 -16.93
C PHE A 135 0.44 -3.39 -15.41
N TYR A 136 -0.01 -2.36 -14.67
CA TYR A 136 -0.22 -2.45 -13.24
C TYR A 136 -1.19 -3.58 -12.87
N PHE A 137 -2.35 -3.67 -13.51
CA PHE A 137 -3.32 -4.73 -13.25
C PHE A 137 -2.77 -6.12 -13.61
N LEU A 138 -1.99 -6.24 -14.68
CA LEU A 138 -1.33 -7.48 -15.06
C LEU A 138 -0.35 -7.93 -13.96
N VAL A 139 0.58 -7.04 -13.57
CA VAL A 139 1.56 -7.31 -12.52
C VAL A 139 0.87 -7.65 -11.21
N LEU A 140 -0.13 -6.86 -10.80
CA LEU A 140 -0.90 -7.11 -9.58
C LEU A 140 -1.58 -8.47 -9.62
N THR A 141 -2.19 -8.85 -10.73
CA THR A 141 -2.86 -10.15 -10.88
C THR A 141 -1.87 -11.31 -10.76
N VAL A 142 -0.70 -11.22 -11.41
CA VAL A 142 0.34 -12.24 -11.32
C VAL A 142 0.86 -12.38 -9.89
N CYS A 143 1.19 -11.26 -9.24
CA CYS A 143 1.66 -11.24 -7.86
C CYS A 143 0.59 -11.76 -6.88
N LEU A 144 -0.67 -11.35 -7.05
CA LEU A 144 -1.79 -11.79 -6.22
C LEU A 144 -2.04 -13.30 -6.34
N LEU A 145 -2.10 -13.83 -7.56
CA LEU A 145 -2.28 -15.26 -7.79
C LEU A 145 -1.10 -16.08 -7.26
N SER A 146 0.13 -15.57 -7.41
CA SER A 146 1.35 -16.23 -6.90
C SER A 146 1.35 -16.27 -5.37
N THR A 147 1.02 -15.17 -4.71
CA THR A 147 0.92 -15.10 -3.25
C THR A 147 -0.24 -15.95 -2.70
N LEU A 148 -1.40 -15.96 -3.35
CA LEU A 148 -2.52 -16.86 -3.01
C LEU A 148 -2.12 -18.33 -3.12
N GLN A 149 -1.40 -18.71 -4.19
CA GLN A 149 -0.89 -20.07 -4.35
C GLN A 149 0.07 -20.45 -3.21
N THR A 150 0.95 -19.54 -2.81
CA THR A 150 1.84 -19.73 -1.67
C THR A 150 1.05 -19.92 -0.38
N ILE A 151 0.10 -19.02 -0.09
CA ILE A 151 -0.75 -19.09 1.12
C ILE A 151 -1.50 -20.43 1.16
N TYR A 152 -2.09 -20.85 0.04
CA TYR A 152 -2.76 -22.15 -0.06
C TYR A 152 -1.83 -23.33 0.23
N ARG A 153 -0.60 -23.33 -0.34
CA ARG A 153 0.41 -24.36 -0.04
C ARG A 153 0.83 -24.38 1.42
N ARG A 154 1.02 -23.21 2.03
CA ARG A 154 1.35 -23.08 3.47
C ARG A 154 0.23 -23.64 4.33
N LEU A 155 -0.99 -23.28 4.00
CA LEU A 155 -2.17 -23.74 4.68
C LEU A 155 -2.38 -25.25 4.48
N SER A 156 -1.95 -25.81 3.34
CA SER A 156 -1.94 -27.26 3.09
C SER A 156 -0.82 -28.00 3.83
N GLY A 157 0.19 -27.30 4.35
CA GLY A 157 1.25 -27.90 5.17
C GLY A 157 2.50 -28.26 4.40
N GLN A 158 2.65 -27.78 3.17
CA GLN A 158 3.90 -27.94 2.43
C GLN A 158 4.98 -27.04 3.05
N PRO A 159 6.18 -27.59 3.36
CA PRO A 159 7.29 -26.80 3.89
C PRO A 159 7.79 -25.80 2.83
N MET A 160 8.40 -24.70 3.28
CA MET A 160 9.04 -23.78 2.34
C MET A 160 10.28 -24.43 1.76
N LYS A 161 10.53 -24.21 0.47
CA LYS A 161 11.88 -24.39 -0.05
C LYS A 161 12.74 -23.22 0.45
N THR A 162 13.81 -23.54 1.16
CA THR A 162 14.77 -22.57 1.71
C THR A 162 15.70 -21.97 0.65
N ASN A 163 15.80 -22.60 -0.53
CA ASN A 163 16.58 -22.10 -1.67
C ASN A 163 15.65 -21.92 -2.87
N LEU A 164 15.14 -20.70 -3.06
CA LEU A 164 14.43 -20.31 -4.27
C LEU A 164 15.48 -19.95 -5.33
N ARG A 165 15.62 -20.79 -6.37
CA ARG A 165 16.40 -20.42 -7.55
C ARG A 165 15.52 -19.60 -8.49
N LEU A 166 16.13 -18.70 -9.27
CA LEU A 166 15.44 -17.90 -10.29
C LEU A 166 14.64 -18.79 -11.27
N GLU A 167 15.13 -20.01 -11.55
CA GLU A 167 14.47 -21.03 -12.38
C GLU A 167 13.18 -21.60 -11.77
N ASP A 168 12.99 -21.54 -10.45
CA ASP A 168 11.79 -22.06 -9.81
C ASP A 168 10.56 -21.20 -10.13
N GLY A 169 10.74 -19.91 -10.48
CA GLY A 169 9.69 -18.99 -10.92
C GLY A 169 8.55 -18.89 -9.90
N ARG A 170 8.87 -18.53 -8.65
CA ARG A 170 7.89 -18.44 -7.54
C ARG A 170 7.99 -17.12 -6.77
N VAL A 171 7.65 -16.03 -7.44
CA VAL A 171 7.76 -14.68 -6.87
C VAL A 171 6.92 -14.51 -5.60
N GLY A 172 5.73 -15.11 -5.53
CA GLY A 172 4.85 -15.04 -4.37
C GLY A 172 5.33 -15.79 -3.12
N GLU A 173 6.50 -16.43 -3.15
CA GLU A 173 7.15 -16.96 -1.94
C GLU A 173 8.03 -15.89 -1.24
N GLN A 174 8.42 -14.81 -1.94
CA GLN A 174 9.23 -13.73 -1.37
C GLN A 174 8.39 -12.82 -0.45
N PRO A 175 8.86 -12.50 0.77
CA PRO A 175 8.12 -11.67 1.72
C PRO A 175 7.95 -10.22 1.24
N GLU A 176 8.89 -9.72 0.45
CA GLU A 176 8.87 -8.38 -0.14
C GLU A 176 7.65 -8.22 -1.07
N VAL A 177 7.41 -9.19 -1.95
CA VAL A 177 6.29 -9.17 -2.89
C VAL A 177 4.96 -9.25 -2.14
N ILE A 178 4.87 -10.07 -1.09
CA ILE A 178 3.66 -10.14 -0.25
C ILE A 178 3.36 -8.78 0.39
N TYR A 179 4.40 -8.10 0.90
CA TYR A 179 4.26 -6.75 1.46
C TYR A 179 3.74 -5.75 0.42
N HIS A 180 4.34 -5.74 -0.76
CA HIS A 180 3.92 -4.84 -1.84
C HIS A 180 2.50 -5.14 -2.35
N VAL A 181 2.10 -6.41 -2.47
CA VAL A 181 0.72 -6.79 -2.84
C VAL A 181 -0.28 -6.26 -1.82
N PHE A 182 -0.02 -6.44 -0.53
CA PHE A 182 -0.92 -5.96 0.53
C PHE A 182 -1.06 -4.43 0.48
N HIS A 183 0.06 -3.72 0.36
CA HIS A 183 0.09 -2.27 0.34
C HIS A 183 -0.59 -1.70 -0.93
N THR A 184 -0.36 -2.33 -2.08
CA THR A 184 -1.01 -2.00 -3.35
C THR A 184 -2.52 -2.12 -3.26
N LEU A 185 -3.03 -3.22 -2.69
CA LEU A 185 -4.46 -3.43 -2.49
C LEU A 185 -5.06 -2.40 -1.52
N LEU A 186 -4.34 -2.07 -0.45
CA LEU A 186 -4.79 -1.10 0.54
C LEU A 186 -4.86 0.32 -0.03
N PHE A 187 -3.80 0.79 -0.70
CA PHE A 187 -3.79 2.10 -1.36
C PHE A 187 -4.74 2.19 -2.54
N GLY A 188 -4.86 1.12 -3.33
CA GLY A 188 -5.85 1.05 -4.41
C GLY A 188 -7.28 1.14 -3.88
N GLY A 189 -7.61 0.38 -2.83
CA GLY A 189 -8.91 0.44 -2.16
C GLY A 189 -9.20 1.82 -1.57
N LEU A 190 -8.21 2.42 -0.90
CA LEU A 190 -8.35 3.79 -0.37
C LEU A 190 -8.54 4.81 -1.48
N THR A 191 -7.89 4.67 -2.62
CA THR A 191 -8.05 5.60 -3.76
C THR A 191 -9.44 5.49 -4.37
N LEU A 192 -10.02 4.29 -4.47
CA LEU A 192 -11.41 4.13 -4.91
C LEU A 192 -12.42 4.83 -3.96
N LEU A 193 -12.05 5.01 -2.70
CA LEU A 193 -12.86 5.70 -1.71
C LEU A 193 -12.59 7.19 -1.68
N PHE A 194 -11.34 7.63 -1.79
CA PHE A 194 -10.86 8.99 -1.54
C PHE A 194 -9.98 9.49 -2.69
N ASP A 195 -10.40 10.55 -3.36
CA ASP A 195 -9.67 11.17 -4.47
C ASP A 195 -8.28 11.66 -4.06
N GLY A 196 -8.14 12.23 -2.86
CA GLY A 196 -6.87 12.72 -2.32
C GLY A 196 -5.81 11.63 -2.16
N MET A 197 -6.21 10.35 -2.11
CA MET A 197 -5.25 9.24 -2.06
C MET A 197 -4.54 9.00 -3.40
N LYS A 198 -4.99 9.63 -4.50
CA LYS A 198 -4.33 9.56 -5.81
C LYS A 198 -2.88 10.03 -5.78
N TYR A 199 -2.54 10.99 -4.90
CA TYR A 199 -1.18 11.51 -4.77
C TYR A 199 -0.21 10.51 -4.14
N LEU A 200 -0.72 9.60 -3.30
CA LEU A 200 0.08 8.51 -2.71
C LEU A 200 0.05 7.26 -3.59
N TRP A 201 -1.09 6.98 -4.23
CA TRP A 201 -1.27 5.78 -5.01
C TRP A 201 -0.60 5.84 -6.38
N THR A 202 -0.69 6.95 -7.11
CA THR A 202 -0.09 7.10 -8.45
C THR A 202 1.41 6.80 -8.50
N PRO A 203 2.29 7.41 -7.67
CA PRO A 203 3.71 7.09 -7.68
C PRO A 203 3.97 5.63 -7.28
N TYR A 204 3.15 5.08 -6.39
CA TYR A 204 3.26 3.69 -5.98
C TYR A 204 2.89 2.71 -7.12
N VAL A 205 1.83 3.02 -7.89
CA VAL A 205 1.44 2.29 -9.10
C VAL A 205 2.59 2.28 -10.11
N CYS A 206 3.21 3.43 -10.37
CA CYS A 206 4.34 3.53 -11.28
C CYS A 206 5.52 2.67 -10.81
N MET A 207 5.91 2.78 -9.54
CA MET A 207 6.99 2.00 -8.96
C MET A 207 6.71 0.49 -9.00
N PHE A 208 5.52 0.06 -8.59
CA PHE A 208 5.13 -1.35 -8.57
C PHE A 208 5.04 -1.93 -9.99
N THR A 209 4.55 -1.15 -10.95
CA THR A 209 4.50 -1.55 -12.36
C THR A 209 5.91 -1.69 -12.93
N ALA A 210 6.79 -0.73 -12.67
CA ALA A 210 8.20 -0.80 -13.11
C ALA A 210 8.92 -2.02 -12.53
N PHE A 211 8.75 -2.29 -11.23
CA PHE A 211 9.24 -3.52 -10.59
C PHE A 211 8.71 -4.76 -11.32
N GLY A 212 7.41 -4.78 -11.60
CA GLY A 212 6.73 -5.90 -12.23
C GLY A 212 7.23 -6.23 -13.63
N VAL A 213 7.32 -5.20 -14.47
CA VAL A 213 7.74 -5.36 -15.87
C VAL A 213 9.24 -5.67 -15.95
N CYS A 214 10.08 -5.09 -15.09
CA CYS A 214 11.53 -5.31 -15.14
C CYS A 214 12.00 -6.56 -14.37
N SER A 215 11.15 -7.22 -13.56
CA SER A 215 11.55 -8.37 -12.75
C SER A 215 11.59 -9.67 -13.57
N PRO A 216 12.77 -10.30 -13.75
CA PRO A 216 12.87 -11.57 -14.48
C PRO A 216 12.15 -12.71 -13.75
N ASP A 217 12.06 -12.66 -12.42
CA ASP A 217 11.37 -13.65 -11.61
C ASP A 217 9.88 -13.71 -11.93
N LEU A 218 9.23 -12.55 -12.13
CA LEU A 218 7.81 -12.46 -12.44
C LEU A 218 7.50 -13.05 -13.82
N TRP A 219 8.31 -12.70 -14.81
CA TRP A 219 8.16 -13.27 -16.16
C TRP A 219 8.42 -14.77 -16.19
N MET A 220 9.39 -15.27 -15.41
CA MET A 220 9.59 -16.72 -15.25
C MET A 220 8.36 -17.40 -14.63
N THR A 221 7.71 -16.80 -13.62
CA THR A 221 6.44 -17.30 -13.09
C THR A 221 5.35 -17.35 -14.17
N VAL A 222 5.22 -16.29 -14.97
CA VAL A 222 4.22 -16.20 -16.05
C VAL A 222 4.48 -17.26 -17.14
N PHE A 223 5.72 -17.38 -17.64
CA PHE A 223 6.06 -18.37 -18.66
C PHE A 223 5.81 -19.80 -18.20
N LYS A 224 6.06 -20.08 -16.92
CA LYS A 224 5.78 -21.38 -16.30
C LYS A 224 4.28 -21.67 -16.24
N TRP A 225 3.45 -20.67 -15.92
CA TRP A 225 1.99 -20.82 -15.95
C TRP A 225 1.46 -21.03 -17.37
N LEU A 226 2.04 -20.33 -18.35
CA LEU A 226 1.67 -20.45 -19.76
C LEU A 226 2.30 -21.68 -20.47
N LYS A 227 3.11 -22.48 -19.77
CA LYS A 227 3.86 -23.64 -20.32
C LYS A 227 4.70 -23.30 -21.56
N LEU A 228 5.19 -22.08 -21.67
CA LEU A 228 6.06 -21.65 -22.76
C LEU A 228 7.49 -22.15 -22.51
N LYS A 229 8.27 -22.41 -23.59
CA LYS A 229 9.71 -22.70 -23.47
C LYS A 229 10.38 -21.53 -22.75
N SER A 230 10.93 -21.79 -21.57
CA SER A 230 11.64 -20.79 -20.77
C SER A 230 12.84 -20.29 -21.55
N ILE A 231 12.88 -18.98 -21.84
CA ILE A 231 14.08 -18.31 -22.32
C ILE A 231 15.15 -18.40 -21.21
N HIS A 232 16.42 -18.48 -21.58
CA HIS A 232 17.50 -18.53 -20.61
C HIS A 232 17.41 -17.33 -19.65
N PRO A 233 17.42 -17.53 -18.31
CA PRO A 233 17.12 -16.50 -17.32
C PRO A 233 17.99 -15.24 -17.45
N VAL A 234 19.25 -15.42 -17.86
CA VAL A 234 20.20 -14.33 -18.07
C VAL A 234 19.81 -13.43 -19.24
N VAL A 235 19.32 -14.01 -20.34
CA VAL A 235 18.90 -13.25 -21.53
C VAL A 235 17.60 -12.51 -21.24
N LEU A 236 16.67 -13.14 -20.54
CA LEU A 236 15.43 -12.51 -20.10
C LEU A 236 15.71 -11.33 -19.16
N SER A 237 16.58 -11.54 -18.16
CA SER A 237 17.01 -10.47 -17.24
C SER A 237 17.67 -9.31 -17.99
N LEU A 238 18.54 -9.60 -18.97
CA LEU A 238 19.18 -8.57 -19.77
C LEU A 238 18.17 -7.76 -20.60
N ILE A 239 17.23 -8.42 -21.29
CA ILE A 239 16.21 -7.75 -22.10
C ILE A 239 15.30 -6.89 -21.22
N LEU A 240 14.83 -7.43 -20.10
CA LEU A 240 13.91 -6.72 -19.19
C LEU A 240 14.59 -5.59 -18.43
N SER A 241 15.88 -5.71 -18.13
CA SER A 241 16.64 -4.69 -17.41
C SER A 241 17.15 -3.56 -18.30
N THR A 242 17.36 -3.83 -19.61
CA THR A 242 17.93 -2.83 -20.53
C THR A 242 16.93 -2.31 -21.56
N ALA A 243 16.18 -3.17 -22.24
CA ALA A 243 15.28 -2.74 -23.32
C ALA A 243 14.01 -2.09 -22.78
N VAL A 244 13.42 -2.63 -21.71
CA VAL A 244 12.16 -2.09 -21.16
C VAL A 244 12.35 -0.68 -20.57
N PRO A 245 13.35 -0.40 -19.71
CA PRO A 245 13.52 0.94 -19.15
C PRO A 245 13.94 1.97 -20.20
N THR A 246 14.72 1.56 -21.22
CA THR A 246 15.13 2.47 -22.30
C THR A 246 13.97 2.82 -23.21
N ILE A 247 13.10 1.86 -23.57
CA ILE A 247 11.90 2.12 -24.36
C ILE A 247 10.92 3.02 -23.59
N ILE A 248 10.68 2.74 -22.30
CA ILE A 248 9.81 3.56 -21.45
C ILE A 248 10.40 4.97 -21.28
N GLY A 249 11.69 5.07 -20.94
CA GLY A 249 12.37 6.35 -20.77
C GLY A 249 12.39 7.19 -22.05
N PHE A 250 12.64 6.57 -23.21
CA PHE A 250 12.59 7.24 -24.50
C PHE A 250 11.17 7.69 -24.88
N SER A 251 10.16 6.88 -24.59
CA SER A 251 8.76 7.22 -24.86
C SER A 251 8.29 8.39 -23.99
N LEU A 252 8.60 8.36 -22.69
CA LEU A 252 8.30 9.44 -21.77
C LEU A 252 9.04 10.74 -22.14
N TRP A 253 10.31 10.64 -22.52
CA TRP A 253 11.07 11.77 -23.04
C TRP A 253 10.36 12.38 -24.26
N ARG A 254 9.98 11.56 -25.24
CA ARG A 254 9.34 12.06 -26.46
C ARG A 254 7.99 12.75 -26.21
N GLU A 255 7.20 12.23 -25.28
CA GLU A 255 5.82 12.70 -25.04
C GLU A 255 5.74 13.86 -24.05
N TYR A 256 6.50 13.81 -22.95
CA TYR A 256 6.41 14.79 -21.87
C TYR A 256 7.46 15.91 -21.97
N CYS A 257 8.66 15.64 -22.50
CA CYS A 257 9.68 16.68 -22.65
C CYS A 257 9.19 17.91 -23.44
N PRO A 258 8.52 17.80 -24.61
CA PRO A 258 8.08 18.99 -25.34
C PRO A 258 7.04 19.80 -24.56
N ARG A 259 6.17 19.14 -23.79
CA ARG A 259 5.14 19.81 -23.00
C ARG A 259 5.72 20.57 -21.81
N VAL A 260 6.68 19.95 -21.11
CA VAL A 260 7.42 20.59 -20.01
C VAL A 260 8.29 21.73 -20.53
N LEU A 261 8.88 21.59 -21.73
CA LEU A 261 9.68 22.65 -22.35
C LEU A 261 8.83 23.88 -22.67
N VAL A 262 7.59 23.69 -23.11
CA VAL A 262 6.63 24.77 -23.38
C VAL A 262 6.16 25.43 -22.09
N GLU A 263 5.82 24.67 -21.04
CA GLU A 263 5.48 25.25 -19.74
C GLU A 263 6.66 26.03 -19.12
N LEU A 264 7.89 25.56 -19.32
CA LEU A 264 9.10 26.26 -18.88
C LEU A 264 9.38 27.53 -19.71
N SER A 265 9.10 27.53 -21.02
CA SER A 265 9.21 28.75 -21.84
C SER A 265 8.15 29.78 -21.44
N ASP A 266 6.93 29.35 -21.16
CA ASP A 266 5.87 30.25 -20.69
C ASP A 266 6.22 30.85 -19.31
N LEU A 267 6.85 30.08 -18.42
CA LEU A 267 7.38 30.60 -17.14
C LEU A 267 8.55 31.56 -17.32
N GLN A 268 9.36 31.38 -18.37
CA GLN A 268 10.42 32.31 -18.74
C GLN A 268 9.85 33.63 -19.29
N ASP A 269 8.69 33.60 -19.95
CA ASP A 269 7.96 34.80 -20.38
C ASP A 269 7.38 35.61 -19.21
N PHE A 270 7.17 34.99 -18.04
CA PHE A 270 6.88 35.71 -16.78
C PHE A 270 8.12 36.35 -16.14
N TYR A 271 9.32 35.98 -16.60
CA TYR A 271 10.60 36.61 -16.27
C TYR A 271 10.93 37.72 -17.29
N ASP A 272 9.92 38.51 -17.63
CA ASP A 272 10.06 39.67 -18.50
C ASP A 272 11.04 40.67 -17.84
N PRO A 273 12.18 41.01 -18.48
CA PRO A 273 13.20 41.87 -17.90
C PRO A 273 12.65 43.21 -17.43
N ASP A 274 11.60 43.72 -18.08
CA ASP A 274 10.93 44.97 -17.72
C ASP A 274 10.20 44.85 -16.36
N THR A 275 9.65 43.68 -16.04
CA THR A 275 8.98 43.41 -14.76
C THR A 275 10.00 43.24 -13.62
N VAL A 276 11.16 42.63 -13.92
CA VAL A 276 12.28 42.48 -12.97
C VAL A 276 12.93 43.84 -12.69
N GLU A 277 13.10 44.69 -13.71
CA GLU A 277 13.57 46.07 -13.54
C GLU A 277 12.59 46.87 -12.67
N LEU A 278 11.28 46.75 -12.90
CA LEU A 278 10.27 47.46 -12.11
C LEU A 278 10.28 47.05 -10.63
N ILE A 279 10.42 45.75 -10.33
CA ILE A 279 10.55 45.24 -8.95
C ILE A 279 11.85 45.70 -8.30
N SER A 280 12.95 45.76 -9.06
CA SER A 280 14.24 46.27 -8.57
C SER A 280 14.26 47.78 -8.34
N TRP A 281 13.39 48.53 -9.02
CA TRP A 281 13.28 49.98 -8.89
C TRP A 281 12.35 50.40 -7.74
N ILE A 282 11.39 49.55 -7.36
CA ILE A 282 10.43 49.80 -6.27
C ILE A 282 10.98 49.35 -4.90
N GLY A 283 11.93 48.40 -4.84
CA GLY A 283 12.58 47.92 -3.61
C GLY A 283 13.82 48.72 -3.21
#